data_AF-A0A9X7FZS1-F1
#
_entry.id   AF-A0A9X7FZS1-F1
#
_cell.length_a   1.000
_cell.length_b   1.000
_cell.length_c   1.000
_cell.angle_alpha   90.00
_cell.angle_beta   90.00
_cell.angle_gamma   90.00
#
_symmetry.space_group_name_H-M   'P 1'
#
loop_
_entity.id
_entity.type
_entity.pdbx_description
1 polymer ?
#
loop_
_entity_poly.entity_id
_entity_poly.type
_entity_poly.pdbx_seq_one_letter_code
_entity_poly.pdbx_strand_id
1 'polypeptide(L)'
;MRQLNKPEAYQVWEEKDGWLNLGGEQWVKYNPAYIRFEKQESVNPIVGKRVGSKVDNLRFYDTPSWQDSAVAGTVDSGEGFTIDEKVSVNGSPQFKVHNSKGRTYYMTASEAFVYVK
;
A
#
# COMPACT_ATOMS: atom_id res chain seq x y z
N MET A 1 30.68 -0.56 -22.66
CA MET A 1 29.75 0.34 -21.93
C MET A 1 28.64 0.74 -22.87
N ARG A 2 27.37 0.49 -22.52
CA ARG A 2 26.22 0.92 -23.33
C ARG A 2 25.90 2.37 -22.96
N GLN A 3 25.72 3.21 -23.97
CA GLN A 3 25.24 4.59 -23.81
C GLN A 3 23.71 4.59 -23.95
N LEU A 4 23.01 5.24 -23.01
CA LEU A 4 21.57 5.50 -23.09
C LEU A 4 21.38 6.89 -23.69
N ASN A 5 20.51 7.05 -24.68
CA ASN A 5 20.32 8.32 -25.38
C ASN A 5 18.93 8.90 -25.07
N LYS A 6 18.83 10.23 -24.98
CA LYS A 6 17.51 10.89 -25.03
C LYS A 6 16.96 10.78 -26.46
N PRO A 7 15.66 10.50 -26.68
CA PRO A 7 14.57 10.38 -25.72
C PRO A 7 14.11 8.92 -25.46
N GLU A 8 15.03 7.97 -25.27
CA GLU A 8 14.68 6.56 -25.09
C GLU A 8 13.95 6.30 -23.76
N ALA A 9 12.99 5.37 -23.79
CA ALA A 9 12.32 4.85 -22.61
C ALA A 9 12.67 3.37 -22.42
N TYR A 10 12.85 2.96 -21.16
CA TYR A 10 13.24 1.61 -20.78
C TYR A 10 12.31 1.06 -19.71
N GLN A 11 12.00 -0.23 -19.81
CA GLN A 11 11.35 -0.94 -18.70
C GLN A 11 12.38 -1.20 -17.60
N VAL A 12 12.03 -0.85 -16.37
CA VAL A 12 12.82 -1.16 -15.17
C VAL A 12 12.28 -2.42 -14.53
N TRP A 13 13.14 -3.42 -14.36
CA TRP A 13 12.77 -4.73 -13.81
C TRP A 13 13.00 -4.83 -12.30
N GLU A 14 14.00 -4.13 -11.78
CA GLU A 14 14.38 -4.17 -10.38
C GLU A 14 15.02 -2.84 -9.97
N GLU A 15 14.87 -2.47 -8.69
CA GLU A 15 15.58 -1.39 -8.04
C GLU A 15 16.40 -1.94 -6.87
N LYS A 16 17.68 -1.61 -6.78
CA LYS A 16 18.55 -2.03 -5.68
C LYS A 16 19.61 -0.98 -5.37
N ASP A 17 19.66 -0.53 -4.11
CA ASP A 17 20.67 0.42 -3.61
C ASP A 17 20.86 1.67 -4.50
N GLY A 18 19.75 2.19 -5.06
CA GLY A 18 19.76 3.35 -5.96
C GLY A 18 20.14 3.05 -7.41
N TRP A 19 20.17 1.77 -7.81
CA TRP A 19 20.35 1.33 -9.19
C TRP A 19 19.05 0.76 -9.77
N LEU A 20 18.84 0.97 -11.07
CA LEU A 20 17.69 0.48 -11.84
C LEU A 20 18.18 -0.57 -12.84
N ASN A 21 17.60 -1.77 -12.80
CA ASN A 21 17.87 -2.84 -13.75
C ASN A 21 17.05 -2.66 -15.03
N LEU A 22 17.72 -2.61 -16.19
CA LEU A 22 17.09 -2.42 -17.50
C LEU A 22 16.96 -3.74 -18.30
N GLY A 23 17.19 -4.88 -17.65
CA GLY A 23 17.17 -6.23 -18.21
C GLY A 23 18.52 -6.95 -18.09
N GLY A 24 18.51 -8.21 -17.66
CA GLY A 24 19.73 -9.03 -17.49
C GLY A 24 20.70 -8.41 -16.47
N GLU A 25 21.97 -8.31 -16.82
CA GLU A 25 23.03 -7.72 -15.98
C GLU A 25 23.17 -6.19 -16.18
N GLN A 26 22.22 -5.54 -16.86
CA GLN A 26 22.31 -4.11 -17.16
C GLN A 26 21.70 -3.26 -16.04
N TRP A 27 22.54 -2.51 -15.34
CA TRP A 27 22.15 -1.59 -14.26
C TRP A 27 22.53 -0.15 -14.58
N VAL A 28 21.67 0.81 -14.20
CA VAL A 28 21.96 2.25 -14.27
C VAL A 28 21.73 2.90 -12.91
N LYS A 29 22.64 3.76 -12.46
CA LYS A 29 22.45 4.51 -11.22
C LYS A 29 21.37 5.55 -11.41
N TYR A 30 20.36 5.53 -10.55
CA TYR A 30 19.29 6.52 -10.59
C TYR A 30 19.85 7.92 -10.33
N ASN A 31 19.47 8.86 -11.20
CA ASN A 31 19.76 10.27 -11.01
C ASN A 31 18.62 11.11 -11.61
N PRO A 32 17.87 11.85 -10.78
CA PRO A 32 16.72 12.62 -11.22
C PRO A 32 17.06 13.79 -12.17
N ALA A 33 18.33 14.21 -12.26
CA ALA A 33 18.75 15.27 -13.17
C ALA A 33 18.63 14.88 -14.66
N TYR A 34 18.62 13.57 -14.96
CA TYR A 34 18.54 13.08 -16.34
C TYR A 34 17.67 11.83 -16.55
N ILE A 35 17.20 11.18 -15.48
CA ILE A 35 16.26 10.06 -15.55
C ILE A 35 14.91 10.49 -14.98
N ARG A 36 13.86 10.44 -15.80
CA ARG A 36 12.49 10.44 -15.32
C ARG A 36 12.09 8.99 -15.10
N PHE A 37 12.07 8.56 -13.85
CA PHE A 37 11.63 7.21 -13.49
C PHE A 37 10.15 7.25 -13.11
N GLU A 38 9.29 6.79 -14.03
CA GLU A 38 7.88 6.61 -13.75
C GLU A 38 7.69 5.25 -13.09
N LYS A 39 7.71 5.24 -11.76
CA LYS A 39 7.19 4.10 -11.02
C LYS A 39 5.69 4.08 -11.27
N GLN A 40 5.21 3.11 -12.03
CA GLN A 40 3.84 2.68 -11.85
C GLN A 40 3.78 2.25 -10.38
N GLU A 41 3.23 3.12 -9.52
CA GLU A 41 2.70 2.66 -8.26
C GLU A 41 1.83 1.49 -8.65
N SER A 42 2.20 0.29 -8.20
CA SER A 42 1.40 -0.92 -8.37
C SER A 42 -0.02 -0.47 -8.15
N VAL A 43 -0.86 -0.53 -9.19
CA VAL A 43 -2.27 -0.13 -9.11
C VAL A 43 -2.77 -0.80 -7.85
N ASN A 44 -2.89 -0.07 -6.74
CA ASN A 44 -2.92 -0.73 -5.43
C ASN A 44 -4.19 -1.57 -5.49
N PRO A 45 -4.09 -2.91 -5.65
CA PRO A 45 -5.18 -3.68 -6.27
C PRO A 45 -6.34 -3.87 -5.31
N ILE A 46 -6.33 -3.11 -4.22
CA ILE A 46 -7.19 -3.13 -3.07
C ILE A 46 -7.89 -1.78 -2.86
N VAL A 47 -7.48 -0.68 -3.50
CA VAL A 47 -8.20 0.60 -3.36
C VAL A 47 -9.59 0.45 -3.97
N GLY A 48 -10.61 0.90 -3.25
CA GLY A 48 -12.02 0.72 -3.61
C GLY A 48 -12.57 -0.67 -3.35
N LYS A 49 -11.73 -1.67 -3.02
CA LYS A 49 -12.19 -2.98 -2.57
C LYS A 49 -12.75 -2.92 -1.16
N ARG A 50 -13.56 -3.91 -0.81
CA ARG A 50 -14.11 -4.02 0.54
C ARG A 50 -13.22 -4.92 1.39
N VAL A 51 -12.74 -4.40 2.52
CA VAL A 51 -12.20 -5.23 3.60
C VAL A 51 -13.36 -5.69 4.49
N GLY A 52 -13.39 -6.96 4.84
CA GLY A 52 -14.36 -7.52 5.79
C GLY A 52 -13.69 -8.24 6.94
N SER A 53 -14.28 -8.15 8.13
CA SER A 53 -13.81 -8.89 9.30
C SER A 53 -14.12 -10.39 9.17
N LYS A 54 -13.18 -11.23 9.62
CA LYS A 54 -13.36 -12.68 9.81
C LYS A 54 -13.83 -13.04 11.21
N VAL A 55 -13.72 -12.11 12.16
CA VAL A 55 -13.98 -12.31 13.59
C VAL A 55 -14.92 -11.24 14.13
N ASP A 56 -15.63 -11.55 15.20
CA ASP A 56 -16.44 -10.56 15.90
C ASP A 56 -15.56 -9.64 16.74
N ASN A 57 -16.08 -8.44 17.02
CA ASN A 57 -15.43 -7.42 17.83
C ASN A 57 -14.02 -7.00 17.36
N LEU A 58 -13.76 -7.02 16.05
CA LEU A 58 -12.47 -6.57 15.51
C LEU A 58 -12.35 -5.04 15.63
N ARG A 59 -11.28 -4.55 16.27
CA ARG A 59 -11.09 -3.11 16.49
C ARG A 59 -10.77 -2.34 15.21
N PHE A 60 -11.32 -1.15 15.10
CA PHE A 60 -10.88 -0.10 14.17
C PHE A 60 -10.59 1.20 14.94
N TYR A 61 -9.78 2.07 14.34
CA TYR A 61 -9.12 3.19 15.00
C TYR A 61 -9.38 4.52 14.29
N ASP A 62 -9.41 5.63 15.03
CA ASP A 62 -9.58 6.99 14.48
C ASP A 62 -8.29 7.53 13.84
N THR A 63 -7.14 7.00 14.24
CA THR A 63 -5.81 7.39 13.76
C THR A 63 -4.98 6.14 13.43
N PRO A 64 -3.93 6.24 12.59
CA PRO A 64 -3.06 5.11 12.28
C PRO A 64 -2.24 4.71 13.52
N SER A 65 -2.81 3.83 14.33
CA SER A 65 -2.31 3.47 15.66
C SER A 65 -2.78 2.08 16.08
N TRP A 66 -2.05 1.47 17.01
CA TRP A 66 -2.44 0.23 17.69
C TRP A 66 -2.77 0.44 19.17
N GLN A 67 -2.78 1.70 19.62
CA GLN A 67 -3.02 2.05 21.02
C GLN A 67 -4.51 2.00 21.34
N ASP A 68 -4.85 1.57 22.57
CA ASP A 68 -6.23 1.52 23.05
C ASP A 68 -6.92 2.90 23.01
N SER A 69 -6.15 3.97 23.23
CA SER A 69 -6.66 5.35 23.16
C SER A 69 -7.11 5.80 21.78
N ALA A 70 -6.72 5.09 20.72
CA ALA A 70 -7.10 5.39 19.34
C ALA A 70 -8.28 4.55 18.86
N VAL A 71 -8.80 3.62 19.67
CA VAL A 71 -9.92 2.75 19.29
C VAL A 71 -11.18 3.59 19.10
N ALA A 72 -11.72 3.54 17.88
CA ALA A 72 -12.95 4.23 17.50
C ALA A 72 -14.18 3.33 17.68
N GLY A 73 -13.99 2.01 17.61
CA GLY A 73 -15.04 1.03 17.78
C GLY A 73 -14.63 -0.38 17.36
N THR A 74 -15.62 -1.24 17.20
CA THR A 74 -15.45 -2.62 16.74
C THR A 74 -16.37 -2.93 15.57
N VAL A 75 -15.94 -3.87 14.72
CA VAL A 75 -16.68 -4.39 13.57
C VAL A 75 -16.81 -5.90 13.67
N ASP A 76 -18.00 -6.43 13.41
CA ASP A 76 -18.28 -7.86 13.56
C ASP A 76 -18.00 -8.65 12.28
N SER A 77 -18.00 -9.98 12.40
CA SER A 77 -17.68 -10.86 11.28
C SER A 77 -18.63 -10.64 10.10
N GLY A 78 -18.05 -10.54 8.90
CA GLY A 78 -18.79 -10.22 7.67
C GLY A 78 -19.01 -8.72 7.42
N GLU A 79 -18.97 -7.88 8.45
CA GLU A 79 -19.03 -6.42 8.30
C GLU A 79 -17.68 -5.85 7.86
N GLY A 80 -17.62 -4.55 7.51
CA GLY A 80 -16.40 -3.95 7.03
C GLY A 80 -16.56 -2.65 6.24
N PHE A 81 -15.49 -2.26 5.55
CA PHE A 81 -15.28 -0.92 5.02
C PHE A 81 -14.68 -0.94 3.62
N THR A 82 -14.71 0.19 2.93
CA THR A 82 -14.01 0.39 1.65
C THR A 82 -12.57 0.81 1.92
N ILE A 83 -11.59 0.20 1.24
CA ILE A 83 -10.17 0.50 1.43
C ILE A 83 -9.77 1.73 0.60
N ASP A 84 -9.11 2.69 1.24
CA ASP A 84 -8.51 3.85 0.60
C ASP A 84 -7.03 3.64 0.30
N GLU A 85 -6.30 3.03 1.24
CA GLU A 85 -4.86 2.77 1.13
C GLU A 85 -4.40 1.74 2.17
N LYS A 86 -3.22 1.16 1.95
CA LYS A 86 -2.51 0.34 2.95
C LYS A 86 -1.35 1.15 3.50
N VAL A 87 -1.31 1.30 4.82
CA VAL A 87 -0.30 2.10 5.54
C VAL A 87 0.51 1.20 6.49
N SER A 88 1.73 1.61 6.82
CA SER A 88 2.57 0.94 7.81
C SER A 88 2.55 1.71 9.13
N VAL A 89 2.20 1.03 10.23
CA VAL A 89 2.12 1.60 11.58
C VAL A 89 2.99 0.77 12.51
N ASN A 90 4.11 1.35 12.96
CA ASN A 90 5.12 0.67 13.79
C ASN A 90 5.57 -0.68 13.21
N GLY A 91 5.76 -0.76 11.89
CA GLY A 91 6.19 -1.97 11.18
C GLY A 91 5.09 -2.99 10.87
N SER A 92 3.85 -2.77 11.33
CA SER A 92 2.70 -3.63 11.03
C SER A 92 1.70 -2.91 10.11
N PRO A 93 1.11 -3.60 9.11
CA PRO A 93 0.26 -2.95 8.13
C PRO A 93 -1.17 -2.73 8.65
N GLN A 94 -1.74 -1.56 8.32
CA GLN A 94 -3.15 -1.24 8.45
C GLN A 94 -3.75 -0.88 7.09
N PHE A 95 -5.06 -1.01 6.97
CA PHE A 95 -5.82 -0.34 5.93
C PHE A 95 -6.37 0.97 6.49
N LYS A 96 -6.21 2.06 5.74
CA LYS A 96 -7.09 3.21 5.87
C LYS A 96 -8.34 2.90 5.08
N VAL A 97 -9.48 3.12 5.71
CA VAL A 97 -10.77 2.72 5.18
C VAL A 97 -11.80 3.81 5.39
N HIS A 98 -12.89 3.80 4.63
CA HIS A 98 -14.05 4.62 4.91
C HIS A 98 -15.35 3.81 4.95
N ASN A 99 -16.31 4.27 5.75
CA ASN A 99 -17.67 3.73 5.77
C ASN A 99 -18.58 4.41 4.74
N SER A 100 -19.82 3.94 4.63
CA SER A 100 -20.84 4.49 3.71
C SER A 100 -21.21 5.97 3.97
N LYS A 101 -20.80 6.53 5.11
CA LYS A 101 -20.96 7.96 5.46
C LYS A 101 -19.71 8.80 5.17
N GLY A 102 -18.70 8.21 4.54
CA GLY A 102 -17.43 8.87 4.21
C GLY A 102 -16.52 9.13 5.42
N ARG A 103 -16.78 8.50 6.58
CA ARG A 103 -15.89 8.62 7.74
C ARG A 103 -14.72 7.67 7.60
N THR A 104 -13.53 8.21 7.77
CA THR A 104 -12.27 7.47 7.68
C THR A 104 -11.92 6.83 9.02
N TYR A 105 -11.43 5.59 8.94
CA TYR A 105 -10.89 4.82 10.06
C TYR A 105 -9.67 4.03 9.61
N TYR A 106 -9.04 3.34 10.55
CA TYR A 106 -7.93 2.46 10.31
C TYR A 106 -8.21 1.08 10.91
N MET A 107 -7.82 0.01 10.25
CA MET A 107 -7.98 -1.36 10.79
C MET A 107 -6.86 -2.27 10.33
N THR A 108 -6.71 -3.43 10.97
CA THR A 108 -5.65 -4.37 10.63
C THR A 108 -5.72 -4.83 9.17
N ALA A 109 -4.56 -4.90 8.51
CA ALA A 109 -4.43 -5.51 7.18
C ALA A 109 -3.98 -6.98 7.25
N SER A 110 -3.97 -7.58 8.45
CA SER A 110 -3.59 -8.98 8.63
C SER A 110 -4.67 -9.92 8.09
N GLU A 111 -4.29 -10.72 7.11
CA GLU A 111 -5.17 -11.73 6.50
C GLU A 111 -5.66 -12.78 7.51
N ALA A 112 -5.07 -12.89 8.70
CA ALA A 112 -5.62 -13.73 9.77
C ALA A 112 -6.99 -13.24 10.25
N PHE A 113 -7.23 -11.92 10.25
CA PHE A 113 -8.42 -11.30 10.82
C PHE A 113 -9.34 -10.68 9.78
N VAL A 114 -8.84 -10.41 8.58
CA VAL A 114 -9.62 -9.78 7.50
C VAL A 114 -9.52 -10.52 6.18
N TYR A 115 -10.48 -10.28 5.30
CA TYR A 115 -10.43 -10.63 3.88
C TYR A 115 -10.70 -9.38 3.03
N VAL A 116 -10.20 -9.38 1.80
CA VAL A 116 -10.46 -8.31 0.82
C VAL A 116 -11.24 -8.91 -0.36
N LYS A 117 -12.31 -8.22 -0.80
CA LYS A 117 -13.13 -8.56 -1.97
C LYS A 117 -13.03 -7.49 -3.04
#